data_AF-A0A8B6F557-F1
#
_entry.id   AF-A0A8B6F557-F1
#
_cell.length_a   1.000
_cell.length_b   1.000
_cell.length_c   1.000
_cell.angle_alpha   90.00
_cell.angle_beta   90.00
_cell.angle_gamma   90.00
#
_symmetry.space_group_name_H-M   'P 1'
#
loop_
_entity.id
_entity.type
_entity.pdbx_description
1 polymer ?
#
loop_
_entity_poly.entity_id
_entity_poly.type
_entity_poly.pdbx_seq_one_letter_code
_entity_poly.pdbx_strand_id
1 'polypeptide(L)'
;MRSQDNNLSYHVWNHNLNDLPVRVDVQVKPQTGTDTDYVFPGIAAAQRDDSMALPYGGIVYKYNKNSVMLYAPNKHLGKPSGHAIYTGYMMAIESSLNGDKWGGVPYDYDDKLIRVWTRYMGGWYTKGLMR
;
A
#
# COMPACT_ATOMS: atom_id res chain seq x y z
N MET A 1 -5.57 -8.03 5.53
CA MET A 1 -4.58 -7.07 6.05
C MET A 1 -5.10 -5.63 6.07
N ARG A 2 -5.58 -5.14 7.21
CA ARG A 2 -6.19 -3.81 7.35
C ARG A 2 -5.26 -2.80 8.03
N SER A 3 -5.20 -1.56 7.53
CA SER A 3 -4.47 -0.46 8.17
C SER A 3 -5.13 -0.15 9.51
N GLN A 4 -4.32 0.22 10.49
CA GLN A 4 -4.77 0.52 11.85
C GLN A 4 -5.33 -0.68 12.63
N ASP A 5 -5.17 -1.91 12.13
CA ASP A 5 -5.53 -3.13 12.83
C ASP A 5 -4.27 -3.87 13.32
N ASN A 6 -4.05 -3.91 14.63
CA ASN A 6 -2.87 -4.56 15.23
C ASN A 6 -2.80 -6.06 14.96
N ASN A 7 -3.93 -6.71 14.70
CA ASN A 7 -4.00 -8.15 14.46
C ASN A 7 -3.97 -8.50 12.96
N LEU A 8 -4.15 -7.50 12.08
CA LEU A 8 -4.22 -7.67 10.63
C LEU A 8 -3.28 -6.71 9.87
N SER A 9 -2.21 -6.21 10.49
CA SER A 9 -1.30 -5.23 9.86
C SER A 9 -0.31 -5.84 8.85
N TYR A 10 -0.26 -7.16 8.69
CA TYR A 10 0.57 -7.81 7.69
C TYR A 10 -0.13 -9.02 7.05
N HIS A 11 0.35 -9.42 5.87
CA HIS A 11 -0.08 -10.64 5.19
C HIS A 11 1.08 -11.29 4.44
N VAL A 12 1.12 -12.61 4.45
CA VAL A 12 2.11 -13.43 3.73
C VAL A 12 1.42 -14.19 2.63
N TRP A 13 1.86 -13.97 1.39
CA TRP A 13 1.38 -14.69 0.23
C TRP A 13 2.50 -15.58 -0.33
N ASN A 14 2.25 -16.89 -0.38
CA ASN A 14 3.18 -17.87 -0.94
C ASN A 14 3.04 -17.90 -2.46
N HIS A 15 4.12 -17.59 -3.17
CA HIS A 15 4.10 -17.46 -4.64
C HIS A 15 4.48 -18.75 -5.37
N ASN A 16 4.93 -19.77 -4.63
CA ASN A 16 5.23 -21.13 -5.12
C ASN A 16 6.20 -21.21 -6.31
N LEU A 17 7.08 -20.20 -6.47
CA LEU A 17 8.11 -20.24 -7.52
C LEU A 17 9.30 -21.11 -7.12
N ASN A 18 9.48 -21.35 -5.81
CA ASN A 18 10.67 -22.01 -5.23
C ASN A 18 12.01 -21.36 -5.63
N ASP A 19 11.95 -20.12 -6.10
CA ASP A 19 13.08 -19.30 -6.49
C ASP A 19 12.72 -17.82 -6.35
N LEU A 20 13.74 -16.96 -6.29
CA LEU A 20 13.58 -15.53 -6.10
C LEU A 20 12.87 -14.90 -7.31
N PRO A 21 11.73 -14.21 -7.11
CA PRO A 21 11.13 -13.43 -8.18
C PRO A 21 12.09 -12.38 -8.74
N VAL A 22 12.13 -12.25 -10.06
CA VAL A 22 12.82 -11.16 -10.78
C VAL A 22 12.13 -9.83 -10.52
N ARG A 23 10.81 -9.85 -10.34
CA ARG A 23 10.00 -8.66 -10.01
C ARG A 23 8.80 -9.08 -9.17
N VAL A 24 8.45 -8.23 -8.21
CA VAL A 24 7.18 -8.26 -7.50
C VAL A 24 6.48 -6.93 -7.70
N ASP A 25 5.23 -6.97 -8.15
CA ASP A 25 4.35 -5.82 -8.31
C ASP A 25 3.16 -5.95 -7.38
N VAL A 26 3.06 -5.04 -6.41
CA VAL A 26 1.95 -4.94 -5.48
C VAL A 26 1.07 -3.79 -5.92
N GLN A 27 -0.22 -4.04 -6.06
CA GLN A 27 -1.20 -3.08 -6.56
C GLN A 27 -2.33 -2.96 -5.56
N VAL A 28 -2.66 -1.74 -5.16
CA VAL A 28 -3.71 -1.41 -4.20
C VAL A 28 -4.74 -0.54 -4.92
N LYS A 29 -6.02 -0.86 -4.78
CA LYS A 29 -7.11 -0.09 -5.38
C LYS A 29 -8.01 0.49 -4.28
N PRO A 30 -8.36 1.79 -4.32
CA PRO A 30 -9.27 2.39 -3.35
C PRO A 30 -10.65 1.72 -3.38
N GLN A 31 -11.29 1.61 -2.21
CA GLN A 31 -12.66 1.12 -2.11
C GLN A 31 -13.68 2.26 -2.29
N THR A 32 -13.33 3.45 -1.83
CA THR A 32 -14.19 4.65 -1.82
C THR A 32 -13.41 5.87 -2.32
N GLY A 33 -14.11 7.00 -2.52
CA GLY A 33 -13.51 8.25 -3.03
C GLY A 33 -13.59 8.40 -4.55
N THR A 34 -12.90 9.40 -5.09
CA THR A 34 -12.91 9.72 -6.52
C THR A 34 -12.00 8.84 -7.36
N ASP A 35 -11.08 8.12 -6.72
CA ASP A 35 -10.01 7.37 -7.40
C ASP A 35 -10.28 5.86 -7.45
N THR A 36 -11.54 5.45 -7.28
CA THR A 36 -11.96 4.03 -7.27
C THR A 36 -11.79 3.31 -8.60
N ASP A 37 -11.33 3.97 -9.66
CA ASP A 37 -10.94 3.33 -10.94
C ASP A 37 -9.43 3.27 -11.16
N TYR A 38 -8.64 3.86 -10.25
CA TYR A 38 -7.19 3.88 -10.33
C TYR A 38 -6.55 2.75 -9.50
N VAL A 39 -5.27 2.49 -9.80
CA VAL A 39 -4.44 1.51 -9.11
C VAL A 39 -3.17 2.19 -8.65
N PHE A 40 -2.90 2.10 -7.35
CA PHE A 40 -1.71 2.63 -6.72
C PHE A 40 -0.70 1.50 -6.50
N PRO A 41 0.58 1.67 -6.87
CA PRO A 41 1.60 0.69 -6.54
C PRO A 41 1.89 0.67 -5.04
N GLY A 42 2.13 -0.51 -4.49
CA GLY A 42 2.79 -0.65 -3.19
C GLY A 42 4.21 -0.09 -3.25
N ILE A 43 4.74 0.31 -2.11
CA ILE A 43 6.08 0.90 -1.97
C ILE A 43 7.06 -0.14 -1.41
N ALA A 44 8.30 -0.17 -1.90
CA ALA A 44 9.29 -1.15 -1.42
C ALA A 44 9.82 -0.81 -0.02
N ALA A 45 9.86 0.48 0.33
CA ALA A 45 10.30 0.97 1.62
C ALA A 45 9.41 2.14 2.06
N ALA A 46 9.10 2.22 3.36
CA ALA A 46 8.39 3.35 3.93
C ALA A 46 9.23 4.63 3.78
N GLN A 47 8.59 5.71 3.35
CA GLN A 47 9.24 7.02 3.22
C GLN A 47 9.29 7.80 4.54
N ARG A 48 8.52 7.37 5.55
CA ARG A 48 8.45 8.00 6.89
C ARG A 48 7.94 6.99 7.93
N ASP A 49 8.33 7.21 9.18
CA ASP A 49 7.68 6.62 10.35
C ASP A 49 6.60 7.56 10.91
N ASP A 50 6.06 7.25 12.09
CA ASP A 50 4.99 8.00 12.74
C ASP A 50 5.49 9.01 13.80
N SER A 51 6.78 9.35 13.78
CA SER A 51 7.38 10.29 14.73
C SER A 51 6.79 11.71 14.62
N MET A 52 6.34 12.10 13.43
CA MET A 52 5.69 13.38 13.14
C MET A 52 4.16 13.27 13.24
N ALA A 53 3.50 14.33 13.72
CA ALA A 53 2.04 14.42 13.75
C ALA A 53 1.43 14.74 12.36
N LEU A 54 1.83 14.00 11.33
CA LEU A 54 1.29 14.10 9.97
C LEU A 54 0.90 12.70 9.44
N PRO A 55 -0.14 12.58 8.59
CA PRO A 55 -0.47 11.30 8.00
C PRO A 55 0.67 10.77 7.12
N TYR A 56 0.72 9.45 7.01
CA TYR A 56 1.69 8.69 6.23
C TYR A 56 0.99 7.48 5.63
N GLY A 57 1.63 6.84 4.64
CA GLY A 57 1.01 5.68 4.06
C GLY A 57 1.80 4.97 2.99
N GLY A 58 1.13 4.01 2.37
CA GLY A 58 1.68 3.08 1.39
C GLY A 58 1.80 1.67 1.97
N ILE A 59 1.31 0.68 1.22
CA ILE A 59 1.59 -0.73 1.53
C ILE A 59 3.06 -0.99 1.26
N VAL A 60 3.79 -1.35 2.31
CA VAL A 60 5.19 -1.75 2.19
C VAL A 60 5.27 -3.25 1.94
N TYR A 61 6.20 -3.72 1.10
CA TYR A 61 6.36 -5.14 0.87
C TYR A 61 7.83 -5.57 0.77
N LYS A 62 8.07 -6.83 1.10
CA LYS A 62 9.34 -7.54 0.90
C LYS A 62 9.05 -8.93 0.36
N TYR A 63 10.02 -9.56 -0.28
CA TYR A 63 9.85 -10.90 -0.83
C TYR A 63 11.15 -11.69 -0.78
N ASN A 64 11.02 -13.00 -0.84
CA ASN A 64 12.14 -13.93 -0.93
C ASN A 64 11.80 -15.04 -1.93
N LYS A 65 12.51 -16.16 -1.90
CA LYS A 65 12.28 -17.31 -2.80
C LYS A 65 10.96 -18.07 -2.59
N ASN A 66 10.27 -17.82 -1.48
CA ASN A 66 9.08 -18.57 -1.08
C ASN A 66 7.81 -17.70 -1.07
N SER A 67 7.93 -16.46 -0.59
CA SER A 67 6.78 -15.62 -0.30
C SER A 67 7.00 -14.13 -0.54
N VAL A 68 5.88 -13.43 -0.74
CA VAL A 68 5.76 -11.98 -0.66
C VAL A 68 5.08 -11.66 0.67
N MET A 69 5.67 -10.79 1.48
CA MET A 69 5.11 -10.30 2.72
C MET A 69 4.79 -8.82 2.57
N LEU A 70 3.56 -8.46 2.92
CA LEU A 70 3.04 -7.10 2.84
C LEU A 70 2.74 -6.58 4.23
N TYR A 71 2.90 -5.28 4.40
CA TYR A 71 2.64 -4.55 5.63
C TYR A 71 1.71 -3.36 5.32
N ALA A 72 0.59 -3.32 6.03
CA ALA A 72 -0.26 -2.16 6.09
C ALA A 72 0.20 -1.26 7.25
N PRO A 73 0.33 0.05 7.04
CA PRO A 73 0.64 1.00 8.10
C PRO A 73 -0.30 0.85 9.28
N ASN A 74 0.25 0.97 10.49
CA ASN A 74 -0.53 1.01 11.70
C ASN A 74 0.01 2.13 12.58
N LYS A 75 -0.87 2.95 13.16
CA LYS A 75 -0.43 4.01 14.07
C LYS A 75 0.26 3.39 15.28
N HIS A 76 1.31 4.05 15.76
CA HIS A 76 1.85 3.78 17.09
C HIS A 76 1.52 4.97 18.01
N LEU A 77 1.15 4.68 19.26
CA LEU A 77 1.04 5.65 20.37
C LEU A 77 0.21 6.93 20.09
N GLY A 78 -0.95 6.82 19.44
CA GLY A 78 -1.89 7.94 19.32
C GLY A 78 -1.49 9.04 18.32
N LYS A 79 -0.49 8.78 17.48
CA LYS A 79 -0.10 9.60 16.32
C LYS A 79 -1.12 9.43 15.16
N PRO A 80 -1.16 10.36 14.18
CA PRO A 80 -2.13 10.30 13.07
C PRO A 80 -2.11 8.98 12.33
N SER A 81 -3.28 8.60 11.79
CA SER A 81 -3.48 7.30 11.17
C SER A 81 -2.60 7.10 9.94
N GLY A 82 -1.93 5.95 9.91
CA GLY A 82 -1.34 5.43 8.69
C GLY A 82 -2.42 4.97 7.72
N HIS A 83 -2.19 5.11 6.42
CA HIS A 83 -3.15 4.70 5.37
C HIS A 83 -2.46 3.79 4.36
N ALA A 84 -3.16 2.80 3.80
CA ALA A 84 -2.55 1.98 2.74
C ALA A 84 -2.30 2.75 1.45
N ILE A 85 -3.14 3.75 1.17
CA ILE A 85 -2.97 4.69 0.07
C ILE A 85 -2.97 6.09 0.66
N TYR A 86 -1.90 6.82 0.39
CA TYR A 86 -1.74 8.20 0.84
C TYR A 86 -0.97 8.97 -0.23
N THR A 87 -1.55 10.05 -0.75
CA THR A 87 -1.02 10.80 -1.90
C THR A 87 -0.20 12.04 -1.50
N GLY A 88 -0.10 12.36 -0.21
CA GLY A 88 0.67 13.51 0.30
C GLY A 88 -0.15 14.37 1.26
N TYR A 89 0.32 15.57 1.63
CA TYR A 89 -0.46 16.59 2.34
C TYR A 89 -0.24 17.93 1.65
N MET A 90 -1.31 18.69 1.46
CA MET A 90 -1.24 20.08 1.01
C MET A 90 -1.77 20.97 2.13
N MET A 91 -1.05 22.06 2.45
CA MET A 91 -1.52 23.01 3.45
C MET A 91 -2.82 23.68 2.96
N ALA A 92 -3.82 23.78 3.84
CA ALA A 92 -5.15 24.31 3.54
C ALA A 92 -5.19 25.76 3.02
N ILE A 93 -4.08 26.51 3.14
CA ILE A 93 -3.97 27.89 2.65
C ILE A 93 -3.64 27.92 1.15
N GLU A 94 -3.04 26.87 0.59
CA GLU A 94 -2.71 26.79 -0.85
C GLU A 94 -3.84 26.15 -1.67
N SER A 95 -4.67 25.30 -1.05
CA SER A 95 -5.79 24.62 -1.73
C SER A 95 -6.92 25.58 -2.13
N SER A 96 -7.08 26.71 -1.43
CA SER A 96 -8.10 27.73 -1.73
C SER A 96 -7.71 28.69 -2.86
N LEU A 97 -6.42 28.74 -3.23
CA LEU A 97 -5.89 29.71 -4.20
C LEU A 97 -5.68 29.14 -5.61
N ASN A 98 -5.44 27.83 -5.75
CA ASN A 98 -5.11 27.23 -7.06
C ASN A 98 -6.10 26.18 -7.59
N GLY A 99 -7.18 25.83 -6.87
CA GLY A 99 -8.08 24.77 -7.31
C GLY A 99 -7.38 23.41 -7.53
N ASP A 100 -6.27 23.20 -6.83
CA ASP A 100 -5.34 22.12 -7.12
C ASP A 100 -5.82 20.76 -6.59
N LYS A 101 -5.74 19.78 -7.51
CA LYS A 101 -6.20 18.39 -7.39
C LYS A 101 -5.23 17.47 -6.63
N TRP A 102 -4.20 18.03 -6.01
CA TRP A 102 -3.15 17.30 -5.26
C TRP A 102 -3.34 17.40 -3.75
N GLY A 103 -4.60 17.35 -3.32
CA GLY A 103 -4.94 17.23 -1.90
C GLY A 103 -4.48 15.88 -1.37
N GLY A 104 -3.91 15.88 -0.17
CA GLY A 104 -3.59 14.66 0.53
C GLY A 104 -4.81 13.86 0.90
N VAL A 105 -5.20 12.91 0.05
CA VAL A 105 -6.40 12.11 0.27
C VAL A 105 -5.99 10.77 0.86
N PRO A 106 -6.32 10.50 2.13
CA PRO A 106 -6.31 9.13 2.63
C PRO A 106 -7.47 8.39 1.97
N TYR A 107 -7.16 7.25 1.33
CA TYR A 107 -8.21 6.37 0.83
C TYR A 107 -8.42 5.19 1.77
N ASP A 108 -9.68 4.90 2.06
CA ASP A 108 -10.06 3.58 2.58
C ASP A 108 -9.82 2.53 1.50
N TYR A 109 -9.31 1.38 1.91
CA TYR A 109 -9.03 0.26 1.02
C TYR A 109 -9.59 -1.03 1.61
N ASP A 110 -10.02 -1.92 0.74
CA ASP A 110 -10.35 -3.30 1.07
C ASP A 110 -9.15 -4.18 0.69
N ASP A 111 -8.72 -5.01 1.61
CA ASP A 111 -7.63 -5.97 1.44
C ASP A 111 -7.86 -6.86 0.21
N LYS A 112 -9.12 -7.13 -0.13
CA LYS A 112 -9.55 -7.89 -1.33
C LYS A 112 -9.19 -7.20 -2.65
N LEU A 113 -8.87 -5.92 -2.59
CA LEU A 113 -8.46 -5.10 -3.74
C LEU A 113 -6.94 -4.98 -3.87
N ILE A 114 -6.17 -5.71 -3.03
CA ILE A 114 -4.73 -5.85 -3.20
C ILE A 114 -4.42 -7.02 -4.14
N ARG A 115 -3.66 -6.73 -5.19
CA ARG A 115 -3.13 -7.72 -6.12
C ARG A 115 -1.63 -7.81 -6.00
N VAL A 116 -1.12 -9.04 -6.00
CA VAL A 116 0.32 -9.31 -5.99
C VAL A 116 0.66 -10.10 -7.25
N TRP A 117 1.67 -9.63 -7.97
CA TRP A 117 2.20 -10.28 -9.15
C TRP A 117 3.67 -10.59 -8.95
N THR A 118 4.10 -11.81 -9.27
CA THR A 118 5.53 -12.16 -9.28
C THR A 118 5.97 -12.63 -10.66
N ARG A 119 7.19 -12.29 -11.06
CA ARG A 119 7.79 -12.67 -12.35
C ARG A 119 9.04 -13.52 -12.12
N TYR A 120 9.25 -14.52 -12.97
CA TYR A 120 10.46 -15.35 -12.98
C TYR A 120 11.22 -15.23 -14.33
N MET A 121 12.51 -15.62 -14.37
CA MET A 121 13.26 -15.68 -15.62
C MET A 121 12.72 -16.84 -16.48
N GLY A 122 12.03 -16.52 -17.59
CA GLY A 122 11.53 -17.53 -18.55
C GLY A 122 10.03 -17.47 -18.89
N GLY A 123 9.21 -16.67 -18.20
CA GLY A 123 7.76 -16.61 -18.50
C GLY A 123 6.88 -15.93 -17.45
N TRP A 124 5.58 -15.80 -17.75
CA TRP A 124 4.58 -14.85 -17.22
C TRP A 124 4.24 -14.90 -15.71
N TYR A 125 3.52 -13.86 -15.27
CA TYR A 125 3.14 -13.52 -13.90
C TYR A 125 2.25 -14.57 -13.21
N THR A 126 2.55 -14.92 -11.96
CA THR A 126 1.54 -15.54 -11.09
C THR A 126 0.72 -14.43 -10.42
N LYS A 127 -0.60 -14.51 -10.52
CA LYS A 127 -1.55 -13.56 -9.90
C LYS A 127 -2.06 -14.14 -8.60
N GLY A 128 -1.75 -13.48 -7.48
CA GLY A 128 -2.43 -13.67 -6.21
C GLY A 128 -3.51 -12.61 -6.02
N LEU A 129 -4.73 -13.02 -5.69
CA LEU A 129 -5.73 -12.15 -5.06
C LEU A 129 -5.66 -12.39 -3.56
N MET A 130 -5.57 -11.33 -2.76
CA MET A 130 -5.79 -11.45 -1.32
C MET A 130 -7.27 -11.72 -1.09
N ARG A 131 -7.59 -12.80 -0.36
CA ARG A 131 -8.96 -13.10 0.11
C ARG A 131 -9.01 -12.93 1.61
#